data_AF-A0A7V6AND6-F1
#
_entry.id   AF-A0A7V6AND6-F1
#
_cell.length_a   1.000
_cell.length_b   1.000
_cell.length_c   1.000
_cell.angle_alpha   90.00
_cell.angle_beta   90.00
_cell.angle_gamma   90.00
#
_symmetry.space_group_name_H-M   'P 1'
#
loop_
_entity.id
_entity.type
_entity.pdbx_description
1 polymer ?
#
loop_
_entity_poly.entity_id
_entity_poly.type
_entity_poly.pdbx_seq_one_letter_code
_entity_poly.pdbx_strand_id
1 'polypeptide(L)'
;KSGLKVFIIQSIDRKIMFEDIAEAKGLTMEDLLTEIEAIVNSGTRINIDYYINTVLDEERLAEVYEYFREAETDSIEEALDELGDDYTEEEIRLVRIKFLSEMGN
;
A
#
# COMPACT_ATOMS: atom_id res chain seq x y z
N LYS A 1 13.49 3.37 15.49
CA LYS A 1 12.89 2.66 14.34
C LYS A 1 11.80 1.65 14.74
N SER A 2 12.01 0.75 15.71
CA SER A 2 11.00 -0.29 16.05
C SER A 2 9.63 0.23 16.53
N GLY A 3 9.59 1.32 17.32
CA GLY A 3 8.33 1.87 17.86
C GLY A 3 7.37 2.44 16.82
N LEU A 4 7.89 3.01 15.73
CA LEU A 4 7.05 3.55 14.64
C LEU A 4 6.36 2.42 13.88
N LYS A 5 7.12 1.37 13.50
CA LYS A 5 6.57 0.20 12.81
C LYS A 5 5.48 -0.48 13.62
N VAL A 6 5.72 -0.72 14.92
CA VAL A 6 4.71 -1.32 15.82
C VAL A 6 3.46 -0.45 15.89
N PHE A 7 3.60 0.89 15.94
CA PHE A 7 2.46 1.80 15.94
C PHE A 7 1.65 1.71 14.63
N ILE A 8 2.32 1.70 13.48
CA ILE A 8 1.66 1.60 12.17
C ILE A 8 0.90 0.28 12.07
N ILE A 9 1.54 -0.86 12.36
CA ILE A 9 0.91 -2.20 12.34
C ILE A 9 -0.34 -2.23 13.22
N GLN A 10 -0.22 -1.81 14.48
CA GLN A 10 -1.35 -1.80 15.41
C GLN A 10 -2.49 -0.85 14.98
N SER A 11 -2.17 0.23 14.26
CA SER A 11 -3.17 1.18 13.78
C SER A 11 -3.90 0.64 12.56
N ILE A 12 -3.18 -0.06 11.66
CA ILE A 12 -3.76 -0.82 10.56
C ILE A 12 -4.67 -1.94 11.07
N ASP A 13 -4.24 -2.70 12.09
CA ASP A 13 -5.07 -3.75 12.71
C ASP A 13 -6.37 -3.20 13.32
N ARG A 14 -6.31 -1.96 13.84
CA ARG A 14 -7.48 -1.23 14.36
C ARG A 14 -8.27 -0.50 13.27
N LYS A 15 -7.85 -0.61 12.01
CA LYS A 15 -8.48 0.04 10.84
C LYS A 15 -8.55 1.56 10.95
N ILE A 16 -7.52 2.18 11.52
CA ILE A 16 -7.39 3.64 11.58
C ILE A 16 -7.04 4.17 10.18
N MET A 17 -7.66 5.27 9.77
CA MET A 17 -7.40 5.90 8.46
C MET A 17 -5.94 6.33 8.34
N PHE A 18 -5.37 6.26 7.13
CA PHE A 18 -3.94 6.53 6.94
C PHE A 18 -3.61 7.99 7.24
N GLU A 19 -4.52 8.92 6.96
CA GLU A 19 -4.39 10.33 7.29
C GLU A 19 -4.23 10.54 8.80
N ASP A 20 -5.03 9.84 9.61
CA ASP A 20 -4.94 9.91 11.08
C ASP A 20 -3.62 9.28 11.60
N ILE A 21 -3.16 8.20 10.96
CA ILE A 21 -1.88 7.55 11.29
C ILE A 21 -0.72 8.49 10.99
N ALA A 22 -0.74 9.12 9.81
CA ALA A 22 0.27 10.07 9.35
C ALA A 22 0.30 11.30 10.26
N GLU A 23 -0.86 11.90 10.56
CA GLU A 23 -0.98 13.05 11.46
C GLU A 23 -0.44 12.72 12.86
N ALA A 24 -0.81 11.58 13.43
CA ALA A 24 -0.39 11.15 14.77
C ALA A 24 1.14 10.97 14.91
N LYS A 25 1.86 10.87 13.79
CA LYS A 25 3.32 10.71 13.74
C LYS A 25 4.04 11.85 13.03
N GLY A 26 3.31 12.87 12.56
CA GLY A 26 3.88 13.98 11.79
C GLY A 26 4.54 13.51 10.50
N LEU A 27 3.96 12.51 9.85
CA LEU A 27 4.41 11.96 8.57
C LEU A 27 3.59 12.56 7.43
N THR A 28 4.20 12.64 6.24
CA THR A 28 3.43 12.79 5.01
C THR A 28 2.78 11.46 4.63
N MET A 29 1.83 11.47 3.68
CA MET A 29 1.26 10.22 3.15
C MET A 29 2.34 9.38 2.46
N GLU A 30 3.24 10.01 1.69
CA GLU A 30 4.36 9.36 1.04
C GLU A 30 5.28 8.66 2.04
N ASP A 31 5.64 9.34 3.14
CA ASP A 31 6.46 8.76 4.22
C ASP A 31 5.77 7.55 4.88
N LEU A 32 4.45 7.66 5.12
CA LEU A 32 3.67 6.58 5.71
C LEU A 32 3.64 5.35 4.78
N LEU A 33 3.37 5.54 3.49
CA LEU A 33 3.38 4.46 2.50
C LEU A 33 4.76 3.79 2.43
N THR A 34 5.85 4.56 2.49
CA THR A 34 7.22 4.01 2.51
C THR A 34 7.49 3.16 3.76
N GLU A 35 7.00 3.59 4.93
CA GLU A 35 7.11 2.77 6.14
C GLU A 35 6.25 1.50 6.07
N ILE A 36 5.07 1.56 5.46
CA ILE A 36 4.18 0.41 5.24
C ILE A 36 4.84 -0.59 4.26
N GLU A 37 5.40 -0.13 3.16
CA GLU A 37 6.18 -0.95 2.22
C GLU A 37 7.34 -1.64 2.94
N ALA A 38 8.07 -0.91 3.80
CA ALA A 38 9.15 -1.47 4.60
C ALA A 38 8.67 -2.45 5.69
N ILE A 39 7.39 -2.44 6.08
CA ILE A 39 6.77 -3.43 6.96
C ILE A 39 6.46 -4.69 6.15
N VAL A 40 5.80 -4.57 5.00
CA VAL A 40 5.47 -5.70 4.13
C VAL A 40 6.73 -6.41 3.62
N ASN A 41 7.74 -5.65 3.17
CA ASN A 41 9.03 -6.19 2.73
C ASN A 41 9.82 -6.90 3.85
N SER A 42 9.44 -6.70 5.12
CA SER A 42 10.02 -7.45 6.25
C SER A 42 9.33 -8.79 6.52
N GLY A 43 8.36 -9.18 5.69
CA GLY A 43 7.55 -10.38 5.85
C GLY A 43 6.34 -10.21 6.79
N THR A 44 6.03 -8.98 7.21
CA THR A 44 4.86 -8.75 8.08
C THR A 44 3.61 -8.65 7.21
N ARG A 45 2.69 -9.60 7.39
CA ARG A 45 1.37 -9.56 6.77
C ARG A 45 0.48 -8.50 7.44
N ILE A 46 -0.08 -7.61 6.64
CA ILE A 46 -1.04 -6.59 7.03
C ILE A 46 -2.25 -6.64 6.09
N ASN A 47 -3.39 -6.11 6.53
CA ASN A 47 -4.56 -5.93 5.67
C ASN A 47 -4.93 -4.46 5.63
N ILE A 48 -4.84 -3.86 4.45
CA ILE A 48 -5.16 -2.44 4.22
C ILE A 48 -6.41 -2.27 3.34
N ASP A 49 -7.19 -3.34 3.13
CA ASP A 49 -8.39 -3.33 2.29
C ASP A 49 -9.41 -2.28 2.78
N TYR A 50 -9.47 -2.07 4.10
CA TYR A 50 -10.37 -1.08 4.69
C TYR A 50 -10.06 0.35 4.22
N TYR A 51 -8.80 0.65 3.90
CA TYR A 51 -8.39 1.95 3.39
C TYR A 51 -8.50 1.99 1.86
N ILE A 52 -7.99 0.95 1.18
CA ILE A 52 -8.07 0.83 -0.28
C ILE A 52 -9.50 1.03 -0.80
N ASN A 53 -10.47 0.35 -0.18
CA ASN A 53 -11.87 0.43 -0.60
C ASN A 53 -12.51 1.81 -0.40
N THR A 54 -11.81 2.77 0.22
CA THR A 54 -12.25 4.16 0.37
C THR A 54 -11.67 5.09 -0.69
N VAL A 55 -10.56 4.70 -1.32
CA VAL A 55 -9.82 5.54 -2.28
C VAL A 55 -9.85 4.98 -3.70
N LEU A 56 -10.06 3.68 -3.85
CA LEU A 56 -10.13 2.96 -5.12
C LEU A 56 -11.47 2.25 -5.25
N ASP A 57 -12.07 2.33 -6.44
CA ASP A 57 -13.18 1.45 -6.80
C ASP A 57 -12.69 0.03 -7.12
N GLU A 58 -13.64 -0.90 -7.20
CA GLU A 58 -13.36 -2.32 -7.39
C GLU A 58 -12.72 -2.63 -8.75
N GLU A 59 -13.09 -1.89 -9.80
CA GLU A 59 -12.59 -2.10 -11.16
C GLU A 59 -11.12 -1.68 -11.26
N ARG A 60 -10.81 -0.49 -10.75
CA ARG A 60 -9.44 0.04 -10.65
C ARG A 60 -8.54 -0.83 -9.80
N LEU A 61 -9.03 -1.27 -8.64
CA LEU A 61 -8.30 -2.19 -7.79
C LEU A 61 -7.98 -3.50 -8.52
N ALA A 62 -8.97 -4.08 -9.20
CA ALA A 62 -8.80 -5.35 -9.89
C ALA A 62 -7.77 -5.25 -11.04
N GLU A 63 -7.79 -4.17 -11.82
CA GLU A 63 -6.84 -3.95 -12.91
C GLU A 63 -5.40 -3.85 -12.41
N VAL A 64 -5.13 -2.96 -11.44
CA VAL A 64 -3.77 -2.79 -10.88
C VAL A 64 -3.31 -4.08 -10.18
N TYR A 65 -4.22 -4.79 -9.52
CA TYR A 65 -3.87 -6.05 -8.85
C TYR A 65 -3.49 -7.14 -9.86
N GLU A 66 -4.23 -7.26 -10.96
CA GLU A 66 -3.91 -8.23 -12.01
C GLU A 66 -2.60 -7.87 -12.72
N TYR A 67 -2.31 -6.58 -12.93
CA TYR A 67 -0.99 -6.13 -13.42
C TYR A 67 0.14 -6.71 -12.57
N PHE A 68 0.11 -6.52 -11.24
CA PHE A 68 1.18 -7.04 -10.36
C PHE A 68 1.24 -8.57 -10.31
N ARG A 69 0.13 -9.25 -10.59
CA ARG A 69 0.08 -10.71 -10.67
C ARG A 69 0.82 -11.26 -11.89
N GLU A 70 0.73 -10.55 -13.01
CA GLU A 70 1.33 -10.94 -14.28
C GLU A 70 2.75 -10.36 -14.48
N ALA A 71 3.07 -9.25 -13.82
CA ALA A 71 4.35 -8.56 -13.95
C ALA A 71 5.54 -9.40 -13.44
N GLU A 72 6.67 -9.32 -14.14
CA GLU A 72 7.94 -9.94 -13.71
C GLU A 72 8.61 -9.17 -12.57
N THR A 73 8.28 -7.88 -12.43
CA THR A 73 8.81 -6.99 -11.40
C THR A 73 7.67 -6.31 -10.65
N ASP A 74 7.95 -5.86 -9.42
CA ASP A 74 7.04 -5.02 -8.66
C ASP A 74 7.41 -3.52 -8.77
N SER A 75 8.02 -3.10 -9.88
CA SER A 75 8.43 -1.70 -10.08
C SER A 75 7.22 -0.77 -10.19
N ILE A 76 7.20 0.31 -9.40
CA ILE A 76 6.15 1.33 -9.46
C ILE A 76 6.26 2.14 -10.77
N GLU A 77 7.49 2.40 -11.23
CA GLU A 77 7.73 3.14 -12.48
C GLU A 77 7.22 2.35 -13.70
N GLU A 78 7.50 1.04 -13.76
CA GLU A 78 6.97 0.19 -14.83
C GLU A 78 5.45 0.08 -14.76
N ALA A 79 4.87 0.05 -13.56
CA ALA A 79 3.42 0.02 -13.38
C ALA A 79 2.76 1.32 -13.87
N LEU A 80 3.36 2.48 -13.60
CA LEU A 80 2.87 3.77 -14.09
C LEU A 80 2.92 3.86 -15.61
N ASP A 81 4.01 3.38 -16.22
CA ASP A 81 4.18 3.40 -17.68
C ASP A 81 3.15 2.50 -18.39
N GLU A 82 2.85 1.32 -17.83
CA GLU A 82 1.93 0.35 -18.41
C GLU A 82 0.45 0.68 -18.16
N LEU A 83 0.11 1.14 -16.96
CA LEU A 83 -1.27 1.49 -16.58
C LEU A 83 -1.65 2.91 -17.03
N GLY A 84 -0.67 3.76 -17.33
CA GLY A 84 -0.85 5.10 -17.87
C GLY A 84 -1.39 6.12 -16.85
N ASP A 85 -1.75 7.30 -17.38
CA ASP A 85 -2.21 8.46 -16.58
C ASP A 85 -3.54 8.26 -15.85
N ASP A 86 -4.19 7.10 -16.03
CA ASP A 86 -5.44 6.76 -15.34
C ASP A 86 -5.22 6.48 -13.86
N TYR A 87 -3.98 6.27 -13.41
CA TYR A 87 -3.63 5.93 -12.03
C TYR A 87 -2.61 6.89 -11.44
N THR A 88 -2.80 7.23 -10.17
CA THR A 88 -1.79 7.93 -9.38
C THR A 88 -0.77 6.96 -8.80
N GLU A 89 0.43 7.47 -8.53
CA GLU A 89 1.47 6.69 -7.85
C GLU A 89 0.96 6.15 -6.50
N GLU A 90 0.19 6.94 -5.75
CA GLU A 90 -0.39 6.52 -4.47
C GLU A 90 -1.32 5.31 -4.64
N GLU A 91 -2.22 5.33 -5.62
CA GLU A 91 -3.11 4.21 -5.90
C GLU A 91 -2.35 2.93 -6.26
N ILE A 92 -1.35 3.05 -7.15
CA ILE A 92 -0.50 1.91 -7.54
C ILE A 92 0.24 1.35 -6.33
N ARG A 93 0.82 2.21 -5.48
CA ARG A 93 1.53 1.82 -4.26
C ARG A 93 0.62 1.09 -3.28
N LEU A 94 -0.62 1.55 -3.10
CA LEU A 94 -1.60 0.89 -2.24
C LEU A 94 -1.91 -0.53 -2.70
N VAL A 95 -2.19 -0.71 -3.99
CA VAL A 95 -2.48 -2.04 -4.54
C VAL A 95 -1.24 -2.93 -4.50
N ARG A 96 -0.06 -2.39 -4.78
CA ARG A 96 1.22 -3.10 -4.63
C ARG A 96 1.45 -3.59 -3.19
N ILE A 97 1.21 -2.75 -2.19
CA ILE A 97 1.31 -3.11 -0.77
C ILE A 97 0.37 -4.27 -0.44
N LYS A 98 -0.87 -4.20 -0.91
CA LYS A 98 -1.84 -5.30 -0.76
C LYS A 98 -1.32 -6.58 -1.41
N PHE A 99 -0.89 -6.51 -2.66
CA PHE A 99 -0.37 -7.64 -3.42
C PHE A 99 0.81 -8.32 -2.71
N LEU A 100 1.82 -7.53 -2.31
CA LEU A 100 3.00 -8.05 -1.60
C LEU A 100 2.66 -8.62 -0.23
N SER A 101 1.69 -8.05 0.48
CA SER A 101 1.25 -8.59 1.78
C SER A 101 0.50 -9.93 1.63
N GLU A 102 -0.20 -10.14 0.51
CA GLU A 102 -0.93 -11.37 0.22
C GLU A 102 -0.05 -12.48 -0.40
N MET A 103 0.89 -12.11 -1.27
CA MET A 103 1.74 -13.03 -2.03
C MET A 103 3.11 -13.26 -1.40
N GLY A 104 3.60 -12.32 -0.58
CA GLY A 104 4.95 -12.31 -0.02
C GLY A 104 5.17 -13.24 1.18
N ASN A 105 4.21 -14.11 1.52
CA ASN A 105 4.34 -15.13 2.58
C ASN A 105 3.60 -16.43 2.25
#